data_AF-A0A2N8MES7-F1
#
_entry.id   AF-A0A2N8MES7-F1
#
_cell.length_a   1.000
_cell.length_b   1.000
_cell.length_c   1.000
_cell.angle_alpha   90.00
_cell.angle_beta   90.00
_cell.angle_gamma   90.00
#
_symmetry.space_group_name_H-M   'P 1'
#
loop_
_entity.id
_entity.type
_entity.pdbx_description
1 polymer ?
#
loop_
_entity_poly.entity_id
_entity_poly.type
_entity_poly.pdbx_seq_one_letter_code
_entity_poly.pdbx_strand_id
1 'polypeptide(L)' 'MTKPYSLDLRDRAVARVVAGETVRSVAATLRVGVSSVVKWSQRFRATGSAAPRKMGGYRPRVL' A
#
# COMPACT_ATOMS: atom_id res chain seq x y z
N MET A 1 14.69 2.93 9.29
CA MET A 1 13.42 2.38 9.84
C MET A 1 12.62 1.72 8.72
N THR A 2 12.80 0.42 8.52
CA THR A 2 12.34 -0.30 7.32
C THR A 2 11.24 -1.31 7.63
N LYS A 3 10.30 -0.95 8.52
CA LYS A 3 9.14 -1.79 8.77
C LYS A 3 7.98 -1.35 7.89
N PRO A 4 7.45 -2.21 7.00
CA PRO A 4 6.25 -1.88 6.25
C PRO A 4 5.07 -1.62 7.19
N TYR A 5 4.18 -0.71 6.80
CA TYR A 5 2.86 -0.58 7.43
C TYR A 5 2.12 -1.92 7.44
N SER A 6 1.33 -2.17 8.49
CA SER A 6 0.52 -3.39 8.67
C SER A 6 -0.40 -3.62 7.48
N LEU A 7 -0.69 -4.89 7.19
CA LEU A 7 -1.57 -5.26 6.07
C LEU A 7 -2.98 -4.69 6.26
N ASP A 8 -3.54 -4.81 7.47
CA ASP A 8 -4.86 -4.26 7.83
C ASP A 8 -4.99 -2.77 7.49
N LEU A 9 -3.96 -1.96 7.77
CA LEU A 9 -3.98 -0.53 7.44
C LEU A 9 -4.08 -0.29 5.94
N ARG A 10 -3.37 -1.10 5.14
CA ARG A 10 -3.36 -0.98 3.68
C ARG A 10 -4.68 -1.43 3.09
N ASP A 11 -5.23 -2.54 3.58
CA ASP A 11 -6.49 -3.08 3.11
C ASP A 11 -7.64 -2.12 3.42
N ARG A 12 -7.66 -1.51 4.62
CA ARG A 12 -8.62 -0.45 4.95
C ARG A 12 -8.48 0.78 4.05
N ALA A 13 -7.25 1.20 3.76
CA ALA A 13 -7.02 2.34 2.87
C ALA A 13 -7.53 2.04 1.46
N VAL A 14 -7.23 0.86 0.93
CA VAL A 14 -7.67 0.44 -0.40
C VAL A 14 -9.18 0.26 -0.46
N ALA A 15 -9.81 -0.34 0.55
CA ALA A 15 -11.25 -0.51 0.62
C ALA A 15 -11.99 0.84 0.52
N ARG A 16 -11.52 1.87 1.22
CA ARG A 16 -12.08 3.23 1.12
C ARG A 16 -11.90 3.85 -0.25
N VAL A 17 -10.73 3.69 -0.87
CA VAL A 17 -10.48 4.18 -2.23
C VAL A 17 -11.36 3.47 -3.25
N VAL A 18 -11.58 2.17 -3.10
CA VAL A 18 -12.48 1.37 -3.96
C VAL A 18 -13.94 1.77 -3.74
N ALA A 19 -14.32 2.13 -2.52
CA ALA A 19 -15.65 2.68 -2.21
C ALA A 19 -15.88 4.10 -2.79
N GLY A 20 -14.89 4.70 -3.44
CA GLY A 20 -15.01 5.99 -4.13
C GLY A 20 -14.47 7.19 -3.35
N GLU A 21 -13.89 6.99 -2.16
CA GLU A 21 -13.24 8.07 -1.44
C GLU A 21 -11.97 8.55 -2.17
N THR A 22 -11.70 9.86 -2.09
CA THR A 22 -10.46 10.40 -2.65
C THR A 22 -9.26 9.95 -1.83
N VAL A 23 -8.13 9.70 -2.51
CA VAL A 23 -6.86 9.32 -1.87
C VAL A 23 -6.45 10.31 -0.77
N ARG A 24 -6.70 11.61 -0.97
CA ARG A 24 -6.37 12.65 0.03
C ARG A 24 -7.22 12.54 1.28
N SER A 25 -8.53 12.28 1.13
CA SER A 25 -9.44 12.03 2.27
C SER A 25 -8.95 10.82 3.07
N VAL A 26 -8.72 9.70 2.40
CA VAL A 26 -8.28 8.45 3.04
C VAL A 26 -6.95 8.64 3.79
N ALA A 27 -6.00 9.35 3.17
CA ALA A 27 -4.71 9.64 3.78
C ALA A 27 -4.84 10.49 5.05
N ALA A 28 -5.70 11.51 5.04
CA ALA A 28 -5.98 12.33 6.22
C ALA A 28 -6.64 11.52 7.35
N THR A 29 -7.67 10.73 7.02
CA THR A 29 -8.40 9.87 7.97
C THR A 29 -7.51 8.82 8.62
N LEU A 30 -6.62 8.19 7.84
CA LEU A 30 -5.71 7.16 8.33
C LEU A 30 -4.38 7.71 8.86
N ARG A 31 -4.17 9.04 8.80
CA ARG A 31 -2.92 9.72 9.18
C ARG A 31 -1.68 9.10 8.52
N VAL A 32 -1.80 8.77 7.22
CA VAL A 32 -0.72 8.21 6.40
C VAL A 32 -0.36 9.17 5.27
N GLY A 33 0.84 9.02 4.71
CA GLY A 33 1.24 9.80 3.55
C GLY A 33 0.38 9.47 2.31
N VAL A 34 -0.07 10.51 1.58
CA VAL A 34 -0.88 10.38 0.35
C VAL A 34 -0.22 9.43 -0.65
N SER A 35 1.10 9.55 -0.84
CA SER A 35 1.87 8.68 -1.75
C SER A 35 1.81 7.20 -1.38
N SER A 36 1.63 6.86 -0.10
CA SER A 36 1.50 5.47 0.35
C SER A 36 0.16 4.89 -0.09
N VAL A 37 -0.93 5.66 0.09
CA VAL A 37 -2.28 5.26 -0.34
C VAL A 37 -2.36 5.10 -1.86
N VAL A 38 -1.71 6.00 -2.62
CA VAL A 38 -1.58 5.86 -4.08
C VAL A 38 -0.91 4.53 -4.43
N LYS A 39 0.25 4.23 -3.84
CA LYS A 39 1.02 3.01 -4.12
C LYS A 39 0.24 1.73 -3.76
N TRP A 40 -0.49 1.73 -2.66
CA TRP A 40 -1.33 0.58 -2.26
C TRP A 40 -2.49 0.38 -3.23
N SER A 41 -3.16 1.46 -3.64
CA SER A 41 -4.28 1.41 -4.60
C SER A 41 -3.82 0.93 -5.97
N GLN A 42 -2.69 1.44 -6.47
CA GLN A 42 -2.07 0.98 -7.73
C GLN A 42 -1.73 -0.51 -7.68
N ARG A 43 -1.15 -0.96 -6.57
CA ARG A 43 -0.81 -2.36 -6.38
C ARG A 43 -2.04 -3.26 -6.33
N PHE A 44 -3.08 -2.84 -5.62
CA PHE A 44 -4.33 -3.58 -5.56
C PHE A 44 -4.97 -3.71 -6.94
N ARG A 45 -4.97 -2.65 -7.75
CA ARG A 45 -5.44 -2.74 -9.15
C ARG A 45 -4.62 -3.68 -10.01
N ALA A 46 -3.31 -3.75 -9.79
CA ALA A 46 -2.41 -4.60 -10.58
C ALA A 46 -2.43 -6.08 -10.17
N THR A 47 -2.69 -6.38 -8.89
CA THR A 47 -2.47 -7.73 -8.32
C THR A 47 -3.61 -8.27 -7.48
N GLY A 48 -4.65 -7.47 -7.20
CA GLY A 48 -5.73 -7.80 -6.27
C GLY A 48 -5.35 -7.73 -4.78
N SER A 49 -4.11 -7.34 -4.44
CA SER A 49 -3.65 -7.26 -3.04
C SER A 49 -2.84 -6.00 -2.74
N ALA A 50 -3.07 -5.43 -1.55
CA ALA A 50 -2.28 -4.30 -1.03
C ALA A 50 -1.03 -4.75 -0.24
N ALA A 51 -0.82 -6.06 -0.08
CA ALA A 51 0.26 -6.62 0.70
C ALA A 51 1.64 -6.19 0.17
N PRO A 52 2.63 -5.89 1.04
CA PRO A 52 3.98 -5.59 0.61
C PRO A 52 4.58 -6.75 -0.19
N ARG A 53 5.56 -6.45 -1.07
CA ARG A 53 6.42 -7.51 -1.62
C ARG A 53 7.25 -8.10 -0.48
N LYS A 54 7.78 -9.31 -0.70
CA LYS A 54 8.80 -9.90 0.18
C LYS A 54 9.90 -8.86 0.43
N MET A 55 10.10 -8.53 1.71
CA MET A 55 11.15 -7.64 2.19
C MET A 55 12.38 -8.48 2.51
N GLY A 56 13.52 -8.18 1.88
CA GLY A 56 14.75 -8.94 2.06
C GLY A 56 14.80 -10.27 1.29
N GLY A 57 16.02 -10.76 1.05
CA GLY A 57 16.26 -12.08 0.45
C GLY A 57 16.06 -12.15 -1.07
N TYR A 58 16.38 -11.08 -1.80
CA TYR A 58 16.59 -11.19 -3.25
C TYR A 58 17.96 -11.84 -3.48
N ARG A 59 18.03 -12.89 -4.32
CA ARG A 59 19.31 -13.50 -4.71
C ARG A 59 20.20 -12.40 -5.31
N PRO A 60 21.51 -12.37 -5.00
CA PRO A 60 22.43 -11.47 -5.67
C PRO A 60 22.28 -11.67 -7.18
N ARG A 61 22.15 -10.57 -7.92
CA ARG A 61 22.14 -10.62 -9.38
C ARG A 61 23.56 -11.03 -9.81
N VAL A 62 23.72 -12.29 -10.20
CA VAL A 62 24.93 -12.74 -10.89
C VAL A 62 24.84 -12.16 -12.29
N LEU A 63 25.80 -11.30 -12.64
CA LEU A 63 25.93 -10.69 -13.96
C LEU A 63 26.56 -11.68 -14.93
#